data_AF-A0A1Y3MVZ6-F1
#
_entry.id   AF-A0A1Y3MVZ6-F1
#
_cell.length_a   1.000
_cell.length_b   1.000
_cell.length_c   1.000
_cell.angle_alpha   90.00
_cell.angle_beta   90.00
_cell.angle_gamma   90.00
#
_symmetry.space_group_name_H-M   'P 1'
#
loop_
_entity.id
_entity.type
_entity.pdbx_description
1 polymer ?
#
loop_
_entity_poly.entity_id
_entity_poly.type
_entity_poly.pdbx_seq_one_letter_code
_entity_poly.pdbx_strand_id
1 'polypeptide(L)'
;DINKGDKNGNTPLLISCACEKKYESIITFLVEKGADTNKANKYGESPLTVIDIKKDEKIAKLLIENGANMNKRYKNGDTPLTISCKNGYEDIIKYLIEKGVDINKENKDGDPPV
;
A
#
# COMPACT_ATOMS: atom_id res chain seq x y z
N ASP A 1 -19.12 -10.35 6.21
CA ASP A 1 -17.65 -10.45 6.19
C ASP A 1 -17.10 -9.17 5.57
N ILE A 2 -16.33 -8.40 6.34
CA ILE A 2 -15.72 -7.12 5.91
C ILE A 2 -14.68 -7.31 4.80
N ASN A 3 -14.15 -8.53 4.65
CA ASN A 3 -13.16 -8.91 3.67
C ASN A 3 -13.75 -9.62 2.45
N LYS A 4 -15.08 -9.66 2.33
CA LYS A 4 -15.73 -10.22 1.14
C LYS A 4 -15.49 -9.31 -0.06
N GLY A 5 -14.85 -9.86 -1.10
CA GLY A 5 -14.60 -9.14 -2.34
C GLY A 5 -15.76 -9.26 -3.34
N ASP A 6 -15.76 -8.38 -4.34
CA ASP A 6 -16.60 -8.50 -5.53
C ASP A 6 -16.15 -9.66 -6.46
N LYS A 7 -16.71 -9.74 -7.68
CA LYS A 7 -16.33 -10.76 -8.68
C LYS A 7 -14.84 -10.74 -9.06
N ASN A 8 -14.15 -9.62 -8.83
CA ASN A 8 -12.73 -9.43 -9.10
C ASN A 8 -11.87 -9.58 -7.83
N GLY A 9 -12.49 -9.85 -6.67
CA GLY A 9 -11.81 -9.91 -5.39
C GLY A 9 -11.54 -8.55 -4.76
N ASN A 10 -12.15 -7.47 -5.27
CA ASN A 10 -11.98 -6.14 -4.69
C ASN A 10 -12.76 -6.06 -3.37
N THR A 11 -12.04 -5.89 -2.26
CA THR A 11 -12.65 -5.67 -0.94
C THR A 11 -13.16 -4.24 -0.79
N PRO A 12 -14.07 -3.95 0.16
CA PRO A 12 -14.45 -2.58 0.49
C PRO A 12 -13.25 -1.67 0.79
N LEU A 13 -12.22 -2.19 1.47
CA LEU A 13 -10.98 -1.46 1.76
C LEU A 13 -10.22 -1.12 0.47
N LEU A 14 -10.00 -2.11 -0.40
CA LEU A 14 -9.30 -1.90 -1.67
C LEU A 14 -10.02 -0.89 -2.56
N ILE A 15 -11.34 -1.00 -2.68
CA ILE A 15 -12.15 -0.06 -3.48
C ILE A 15 -12.02 1.35 -2.91
N SER A 16 -12.12 1.51 -1.59
CA SER A 16 -12.03 2.82 -0.93
C SER A 16 -10.66 3.47 -1.12
N CYS A 17 -9.58 2.68 -1.08
CA CYS A 17 -8.21 3.14 -1.35
C CYS A 17 -8.00 3.55 -2.81
N ALA A 18 -8.63 2.86 -3.78
CA ALA A 18 -8.51 3.18 -5.20
C ALA A 18 -9.35 4.40 -5.65
N CYS A 19 -10.18 4.98 -4.78
CA CYS A 19 -11.06 6.09 -5.13
C CYS A 19 -10.35 7.45 -5.08
N GLU A 20 -10.46 8.24 -6.15
CA GLU A 20 -9.86 9.59 -6.22
C GLU A 20 -10.37 10.57 -5.15
N LYS A 21 -11.63 10.42 -4.71
CA LYS A 21 -12.24 11.30 -3.70
C LYS A 21 -11.78 11.00 -2.25
N LYS A 22 -10.84 10.08 -2.07
CA LYS A 22 -10.17 9.70 -0.81
C LYS A 22 -11.11 9.65 0.39
N TYR A 23 -11.73 8.49 0.58
CA TYR A 23 -12.62 8.26 1.71
C TYR A 23 -11.84 7.94 3.00
N GLU A 24 -10.98 8.85 3.47
CA GLU A 24 -10.11 8.64 4.64
C GLU A 24 -10.88 8.09 5.85
N SER A 25 -12.05 8.65 6.16
CA SER A 25 -12.90 8.18 7.27
C SER A 25 -13.45 6.77 7.05
N ILE A 26 -13.78 6.40 5.80
CA ILE A 26 -14.25 5.04 5.49
C ILE A 26 -13.09 4.04 5.57
N ILE A 27 -11.92 4.40 5.03
CA ILE A 27 -10.71 3.58 5.09
C ILE A 27 -10.34 3.31 6.56
N THR A 28 -10.31 4.37 7.38
CA THR A 28 -10.03 4.27 8.82
C THR A 28 -11.03 3.36 9.50
N PHE A 29 -12.33 3.58 9.30
CA PHE A 29 -13.38 2.74 9.86
C PHE A 29 -13.24 1.26 9.45
N LEU A 30 -12.94 0.98 8.18
CA LEU A 30 -12.78 -0.38 7.69
C LEU A 30 -11.58 -1.08 8.34
N VAL A 31 -10.45 -0.39 8.45
CA VAL A 31 -9.25 -0.90 9.13
C VAL A 31 -9.53 -1.16 10.62
N GLU A 32 -10.18 -0.23 11.33
CA GLU A 32 -10.59 -0.41 12.73
C GLU A 32 -11.55 -1.59 12.95
N LYS A 33 -12.32 -1.96 11.94
CA LYS A 33 -13.21 -3.12 11.95
C LYS A 33 -12.54 -4.43 11.50
N GLY A 34 -11.23 -4.43 11.29
CA GLY A 34 -10.46 -5.62 10.94
C GLY A 34 -10.48 -5.98 9.46
N ALA A 35 -10.61 -4.98 8.57
CA ALA A 35 -10.34 -5.19 7.15
C ALA A 35 -8.87 -5.60 6.95
N ASP A 36 -8.65 -6.64 6.15
CA ASP A 36 -7.33 -7.17 5.83
C ASP A 36 -6.61 -6.21 4.86
N THR A 37 -5.58 -5.55 5.37
CA THR A 37 -4.74 -4.58 4.66
C THR A 37 -3.85 -5.22 3.58
N ASN A 38 -3.73 -6.54 3.57
CA ASN A 38 -2.96 -7.30 2.59
C ASN A 38 -3.81 -8.06 1.57
N LYS A 39 -5.13 -8.09 1.73
CA LYS A 39 -6.01 -8.84 0.84
C LYS A 39 -5.93 -8.30 -0.58
N ALA A 40 -5.33 -9.09 -1.46
CA ALA A 40 -5.15 -8.72 -2.85
C ALA A 40 -6.35 -9.17 -3.71
N ASN A 41 -6.69 -8.38 -4.72
CA ASN A 41 -7.65 -8.76 -5.75
C ASN A 41 -7.03 -9.73 -6.77
N LYS A 42 -7.80 -10.15 -7.78
CA LYS A 42 -7.34 -11.06 -8.84
C LYS A 42 -6.20 -10.50 -9.70
N TYR A 43 -5.93 -9.20 -9.64
CA TYR A 43 -4.84 -8.53 -10.34
C TYR A 43 -3.57 -8.39 -9.49
N GLY A 44 -3.59 -8.92 -8.25
CA GLY A 44 -2.48 -8.84 -7.31
C GLY A 44 -2.37 -7.49 -6.60
N GLU A 45 -3.35 -6.61 -6.78
CA GLU A 45 -3.40 -5.29 -6.15
C GLU A 45 -3.91 -5.44 -4.71
N SER A 46 -3.18 -4.84 -3.78
CA SER A 46 -3.54 -4.66 -2.36
C SER A 46 -3.93 -3.20 -2.09
N PRO A 47 -4.56 -2.90 -0.94
CA PRO A 47 -4.82 -1.53 -0.51
C PRO A 47 -3.61 -0.58 -0.62
N LEU A 48 -2.41 -1.02 -0.23
CA LEU A 48 -1.20 -0.18 -0.28
C LEU A 48 -0.70 0.08 -1.71
N THR A 49 -0.93 -0.85 -2.65
CA THR A 49 -0.40 -0.74 -4.02
C THR A 49 -1.31 0.05 -4.98
N VAL A 50 -2.52 0.41 -4.56
CA VAL A 50 -3.47 1.19 -5.38
C VAL A 50 -3.49 2.68 -5.03
N ILE A 51 -2.86 3.08 -3.92
CA ILE A 51 -2.76 4.48 -3.50
C ILE A 51 -1.49 5.13 -4.06
N ASP A 52 -1.51 6.46 -4.16
CA ASP A 52 -0.31 7.26 -4.44
C ASP A 52 0.39 7.53 -3.10
N ILE A 53 1.47 6.82 -2.79
CA ILE A 53 2.09 6.86 -1.44
C ILE A 53 2.49 8.28 -0.99
N LYS A 54 2.76 9.19 -1.93
CA LYS A 54 3.06 10.59 -1.60
C LYS A 54 1.81 11.42 -1.36
N LYS A 55 0.79 11.29 -2.21
CA LYS A 55 -0.46 12.04 -2.02
C LYS A 55 -1.33 11.47 -0.90
N ASP A 56 -1.19 10.18 -0.61
CA ASP A 56 -1.97 9.39 0.34
C ASP A 56 -1.14 9.00 1.57
N GLU A 57 -0.15 9.80 1.93
CA GLU A 57 0.82 9.47 2.99
C GLU A 57 0.15 9.05 4.31
N LYS A 58 -0.94 9.71 4.71
CA LYS A 58 -1.70 9.33 5.91
C LYS A 58 -2.33 7.95 5.79
N ILE A 59 -2.91 7.63 4.64
CA ILE A 59 -3.51 6.32 4.37
C ILE A 59 -2.41 5.25 4.30
N ALA A 60 -1.28 5.55 3.66
CA ALA A 60 -0.14 4.64 3.59
C ALA A 60 0.36 4.27 5.00
N LYS A 61 0.54 5.28 5.86
CA LYS A 61 0.94 5.10 7.27
C LYS A 61 -0.07 4.25 8.04
N LEU A 62 -1.36 4.58 7.94
CA LEU A 62 -2.44 3.80 8.56
C LEU A 62 -2.42 2.32 8.14
N LEU A 63 -2.29 2.05 6.83
CA LEU A 63 -2.25 0.69 6.31
C LEU A 63 -1.02 -0.06 6.82
N ILE A 64 0.16 0.57 6.79
CA ILE A 64 1.42 -0.01 7.27
C ILE A 64 1.37 -0.32 8.77
N GLU A 65 0.83 0.59 9.57
CA GLU A 65 0.63 0.40 11.01
C GLU A 65 -0.33 -0.76 11.33
N ASN A 66 -1.22 -1.08 10.38
CA ASN A 66 -2.12 -2.22 10.43
C ASN A 66 -1.64 -3.40 9.56
N GLY A 67 -0.33 -3.53 9.38
CA GLY A 67 0.32 -4.72 8.85
C GLY A 67 0.38 -4.84 7.33
N ALA A 68 0.09 -3.77 6.57
CA ALA A 68 0.24 -3.81 5.12
C ALA A 68 1.68 -4.11 4.70
N ASN A 69 1.84 -4.98 3.71
CA ASN A 69 3.14 -5.42 3.22
C ASN A 69 3.81 -4.34 2.37
N MET A 70 4.72 -3.59 3.00
CA MET A 70 5.56 -2.57 2.37
C MET A 70 6.61 -3.10 1.38
N ASN A 71 6.78 -4.42 1.26
CA ASN A 71 7.64 -5.06 0.25
C ASN A 71 6.86 -5.53 -0.97
N LYS A 72 5.54 -5.28 -1.01
CA LYS A 72 4.70 -5.61 -2.17
C LYS A 72 5.02 -4.67 -3.32
N ARG A 73 5.23 -5.24 -4.51
CA ARG A 73 5.46 -4.46 -5.73
C ARG A 73 4.15 -3.84 -6.23
N TYR A 74 4.22 -2.58 -6.64
CA TYR A 74 3.21 -1.90 -7.45
C TYR A 74 3.11 -2.55 -8.83
N LYS A 75 2.07 -2.21 -9.59
CA LYS A 75 1.85 -2.73 -10.95
C LYS A 75 3.00 -2.41 -11.92
N ASN A 76 3.71 -1.32 -11.71
CA ASN A 76 4.90 -0.97 -12.50
C ASN A 76 6.12 -1.84 -12.15
N GLY A 77 6.06 -2.62 -11.07
CA GLY A 77 7.13 -3.50 -10.58
C GLY A 77 8.01 -2.92 -9.47
N ASP A 78 7.83 -1.65 -9.12
CA ASP A 78 8.58 -1.00 -8.05
C ASP A 78 8.02 -1.36 -6.67
N THR A 79 8.86 -1.31 -5.64
CA THR A 79 8.40 -1.35 -4.24
C THR A 79 8.06 0.05 -3.74
N PRO A 80 7.29 0.19 -2.63
CA PRO A 80 7.13 1.47 -1.93
C PRO A 80 8.45 2.22 -1.71
N LEU A 81 9.52 1.51 -1.33
CA LEU A 81 10.82 2.12 -1.11
C LEU A 81 11.46 2.59 -2.42
N THR A 82 11.45 1.76 -3.47
CA THR A 82 11.99 2.12 -4.80
C THR A 82 11.31 3.37 -5.37
N ILE A 83 9.97 3.46 -5.31
CA ILE A 83 9.24 4.65 -5.79
C ILE A 83 9.65 5.89 -4.98
N SER A 84 9.78 5.75 -3.66
CA SER A 84 10.15 6.85 -2.77
C SER A 84 11.56 7.36 -3.04
N CYS A 85 12.53 6.46 -3.27
CA CYS A 85 13.90 6.82 -3.66
C CYS A 85 13.93 7.54 -5.00
N LYS A 86 13.28 6.99 -6.04
CA LYS A 86 13.24 7.57 -7.40
C LYS A 86 12.71 9.00 -7.44
N ASN A 87 11.82 9.36 -6.51
CA ASN A 87 11.17 10.67 -6.48
C ASN A 87 11.67 11.59 -5.34
N GLY A 88 12.65 11.15 -4.53
CA GLY A 88 13.19 11.94 -3.43
C GLY A 88 12.22 12.19 -2.27
N TYR A 89 11.32 11.23 -1.97
CA TYR A 89 10.35 11.35 -0.89
C TYR A 89 10.97 11.03 0.48
N GLU A 90 11.91 11.86 0.94
CA GLU A 90 12.74 11.60 2.12
C GLU A 90 11.95 11.18 3.38
N ASP A 91 10.83 11.85 3.67
CA ASP A 91 10.02 11.55 4.86
C ASP A 91 9.40 10.15 4.79
N ILE A 92 9.01 9.71 3.59
CA ILE A 92 8.46 8.37 3.35
C ILE A 92 9.58 7.34 3.42
N ILE A 93 10.75 7.64 2.86
CA ILE A 93 11.95 6.77 2.94
C ILE A 93 12.30 6.50 4.41
N LYS A 94 12.44 7.56 5.22
CA LYS A 94 12.74 7.46 6.66
C LYS A 94 11.69 6.62 7.37
N TYR A 95 10.41 6.92 7.14
CA TYR A 95 9.31 6.16 7.75
C TYR A 95 9.33 4.67 7.39
N LEU A 96 9.53 4.31 6.12
CA LEU A 96 9.57 2.91 5.69
C LEU A 96 10.74 2.16 6.33
N ILE A 97 11.92 2.80 6.42
CA ILE A 97 13.11 2.24 7.10
C ILE A 97 12.83 2.04 8.59
N GLU A 98 12.23 3.02 9.27
CA GLU A 98 11.85 2.93 10.68
C GLU A 98 10.87 1.78 10.96
N LYS A 99 10.00 1.47 9.99
CA LYS A 99 9.05 0.35 10.05
C LYS A 99 9.66 -0.99 9.61
N GLY A 100 10.94 -1.03 9.25
CA GLY A 100 11.64 -2.27 8.92
C GLY A 100 11.34 -2.82 7.53
N VAL A 101 11.12 -1.94 6.54
CA VAL A 101 11.06 -2.34 5.13
C VAL A 101 12.33 -3.10 4.73
N ASP A 102 12.21 -4.07 3.83
CA ASP A 102 13.39 -4.75 3.29
C ASP A 102 14.09 -3.81 2.31
N ILE A 103 15.17 -3.17 2.78
CA ILE A 103 15.96 -2.21 2.00
C ILE A 103 16.66 -2.85 0.79
N ASN A 104 16.76 -4.18 0.74
CA ASN A 104 17.36 -4.91 -0.37
C ASN A 104 16.31 -5.48 -1.33
N LYS A 105 15.02 -5.19 -1.11
CA LYS A 105 13.95 -5.77 -1.93
C LYS A 105 13.99 -5.23 -3.35
N GLU A 106 14.48 -6.06 -4.26
CA GLU A 106 14.56 -5.72 -5.68
C GLU A 106 13.19 -5.41 -6.30
N ASN A 107 13.19 -4.45 -7.24
CA ASN A 107 12.07 -4.22 -8.15
C ASN A 107 11.92 -5.38 -9.16
N LYS A 108 11.02 -5.27 -10.13
CA LYS A 108 10.84 -6.31 -11.16
C LYS A 108 12.05 -6.52 -12.07
N ASP A 109 12.92 -5.51 -12.18
CA ASP A 109 14.07 -5.48 -13.09
C ASP A 109 15.34 -6.01 -12.39
N GLY A 110 15.26 -6.35 -11.09
CA GLY A 110 16.37 -6.84 -10.28
C GLY A 110 17.14 -5.74 -9.56
N ASP A 111 16.72 -4.48 -9.69
CA ASP A 111 17.41 -3.37 -9.05
C ASP A 111 16.98 -3.23 -7.58
N PRO A 112 17.90 -3.15 -6.62
CA PRO A 112 17.57 -2.75 -5.26
C PRO A 112 17.08 -1.30 -5.22
N PRO A 113 16.34 -0.91 -4.17
CA PRO A 113 15.86 0.47 -4.00
C PRO A 113 16.97 1.52 -3.85
N VAL A 114 18.15 1.11 -3.39
CA VAL A 114 19.36 1.93 -3.12
C VAL A 114 20.61 1.19 -3.56
#